data_AF-A0A3P7KKG9-F1
#
_entry.id   AF-A0A3P7KKG9-F1
#
_cell.length_a   1.000
_cell.length_b   1.000
_cell.length_c   1.000
_cell.angle_alpha   90.00
_cell.angle_beta   90.00
_cell.angle_gamma   90.00
#
_symmetry.space_group_name_H-M   'P 1'
#
loop_
_entity.id
_entity.type
_entity.pdbx_description
1 polymer ?
#
loop_
_entity_poly.entity_id
_entity_poly.type
_entity_poly.pdbx_seq_one_letter_code
_entity_poly.pdbx_strand_id
1 'polypeptide(L)'
;PEGPTAYFKINSLKFTKDIPRAGESTSHYPEIILNNFNTRLGHTTARMFACLFPHDPKFTGRRVVTFHNQRDYVFFRHHRYEFKKEGEKAALVELGPRFTLRLKWLQKGTFDTKWGEFEWVLKRHEMETSRRRFFL
;
A
#
# COMPACT_ATOMS: atom_id res chain seq x y z
N PRO A 1 16.04 12.96 11.83
CA PRO A 1 15.10 12.19 11.00
C PRO A 1 14.86 12.89 9.65
N GLU A 2 15.48 12.38 8.59
CA GLU A 2 15.48 12.98 7.22
C GLU A 2 14.79 12.06 6.20
N GLY A 3 13.78 11.30 6.64
CA GLY A 3 13.04 10.36 5.77
C GLY A 3 12.28 11.07 4.65
N PRO A 4 12.01 10.37 3.52
CA PRO A 4 11.32 10.95 2.37
C PRO A 4 9.83 11.20 2.65
N THR A 5 9.25 12.12 1.88
CA THR A 5 7.82 12.45 1.95
C THR A 5 7.14 12.09 0.63
N ALA A 6 6.05 11.34 0.68
CA ALA A 6 5.30 10.93 -0.51
C ALA A 6 3.86 11.43 -0.42
N TYR A 7 3.36 11.96 -1.53
CA TYR A 7 1.96 12.35 -1.65
C TYR A 7 1.20 11.42 -2.57
N PHE A 8 0.12 10.87 -2.04
CA PHE A 8 -0.78 9.99 -2.77
C PHE A 8 -2.15 10.62 -2.92
N LYS A 9 -2.72 10.51 -4.12
CA LYS A 9 -4.16 10.69 -4.29
C LYS A 9 -4.85 9.39 -3.88
N ILE A 10 -5.82 9.50 -2.96
CA ILE A 10 -6.71 8.40 -2.60
C ILE A 10 -7.86 8.35 -3.61
N ASN A 11 -8.15 7.16 -4.13
CA ASN A 11 -9.31 6.87 -4.97
C ASN A 11 -10.08 5.68 -4.37
N SER A 12 -11.37 5.54 -4.74
CA SER A 12 -12.21 4.38 -4.42
C SER A 12 -12.20 4.00 -2.94
N LEU A 13 -12.25 5.01 -2.07
CA LEU A 13 -12.26 4.84 -0.62
C LEU A 13 -13.59 4.23 -0.18
N LYS A 14 -13.51 3.14 0.57
CA LYS A 14 -14.61 2.52 1.28
C LYS A 14 -14.19 2.32 2.73
N PHE A 15 -14.91 2.94 3.66
CA PHE A 15 -14.62 2.81 5.08
C PHE A 15 -15.02 1.44 5.60
N THR A 16 -14.39 0.99 6.68
CA THR A 16 -14.68 -0.32 7.30
C THR A 16 -16.16 -0.49 7.66
N LYS A 17 -16.81 0.57 8.14
CA LYS A 17 -18.24 0.57 8.50
C LYS A 17 -19.17 0.28 7.31
N ASP A 18 -18.73 0.55 6.08
CA ASP A 18 -19.53 0.37 4.88
C ASP A 18 -19.27 -1.02 4.23
N ILE A 19 -18.35 -1.81 4.80
CA ILE A 19 -17.98 -3.13 4.31
C ILE A 19 -18.89 -4.19 4.96
N PRO A 20 -19.69 -4.91 4.16
CA PRO A 20 -20.54 -5.98 4.69
C PRO A 20 -19.68 -7.08 5.32
N ARG A 21 -20.09 -7.55 6.51
CA ARG A 21 -19.44 -8.67 7.23
C ARG A 21 -17.94 -8.43 7.48
N ALA A 22 -17.56 -7.18 7.73
CA ALA A 22 -16.22 -6.87 8.20
C ALA A 22 -15.95 -7.59 9.52
N GLY A 23 -14.80 -8.25 9.62
CA GLY A 23 -14.38 -8.91 10.84
C GLY A 23 -13.79 -7.94 11.86
N GLU A 24 -13.71 -8.37 13.12
CA GLU A 24 -13.11 -7.57 14.18
C GLU A 24 -11.57 -7.63 14.15
N SER A 25 -10.93 -6.47 14.30
CA SER A 25 -9.47 -6.37 14.38
C SER A 25 -8.97 -6.80 15.76
N THR A 26 -7.91 -7.60 15.80
CA THR A 26 -7.22 -7.97 17.05
C THR A 26 -5.98 -7.11 17.27
N SER A 27 -5.30 -7.23 18.42
CA SER A 27 -4.08 -6.46 18.73
C SER A 27 -2.81 -6.99 18.03
N HIS A 28 -2.87 -8.14 17.36
CA HIS A 28 -1.72 -8.76 16.70
C HIS A 28 -1.17 -7.91 15.56
N TYR A 29 0.16 -7.80 15.42
CA TYR A 29 0.77 -7.11 14.30
C TYR A 29 0.58 -7.90 13.00
N PRO A 30 0.14 -7.23 11.91
CA PRO A 30 -0.14 -7.91 10.66
C PRO A 30 1.14 -8.25 9.89
N GLU A 31 1.06 -9.28 9.07
CA GLU A 31 1.99 -9.52 7.96
C GLU A 31 1.79 -8.46 6.87
N ILE A 32 2.83 -8.18 6.09
CA ILE A 32 2.78 -7.18 5.02
C ILE A 32 3.15 -7.88 3.71
N ILE A 33 2.29 -7.71 2.72
CA ILE A 33 2.52 -8.18 1.35
C ILE A 33 2.68 -6.95 0.45
N LEU A 34 3.83 -6.85 -0.23
CA LEU A 34 4.15 -5.78 -1.18
C LEU A 34 4.34 -6.42 -2.56
N ASN A 35 3.34 -6.32 -3.42
CA ASN A 35 3.33 -7.00 -4.71
C ASN A 35 3.57 -6.03 -5.86
N ASN A 36 4.39 -6.44 -6.84
CA ASN A 36 4.63 -5.76 -8.13
C ASN A 36 5.24 -4.35 -8.04
N PHE A 37 6.08 -4.08 -7.04
CA PHE A 37 6.86 -2.84 -6.95
C PHE A 37 8.24 -3.06 -7.55
N ASN A 38 8.33 -3.21 -8.88
CA ASN A 38 9.53 -3.74 -9.52
C ASN A 38 10.52 -2.66 -9.98
N THR A 39 10.12 -1.39 -9.95
CA THR A 39 10.97 -0.27 -10.36
C THR A 39 11.78 0.28 -9.18
N ARG A 40 12.78 1.14 -9.43
CA ARG A 40 13.52 1.83 -8.36
C ARG A 40 12.61 2.71 -7.49
N LEU A 41 11.68 3.43 -8.11
CA LEU A 41 10.68 4.22 -7.39
C LEU A 41 9.70 3.32 -6.62
N GLY A 42 9.33 2.20 -7.23
CA GLY A 42 8.54 1.13 -6.62
C GLY A 42 9.17 0.60 -5.34
N HIS A 43 10.42 0.16 -5.40
CA HIS A 43 11.15 -0.34 -4.22
C HIS A 43 11.22 0.71 -3.10
N THR A 44 11.45 1.98 -3.44
CA THR A 44 11.48 3.08 -2.47
C THR A 44 10.11 3.26 -1.81
N THR A 45 9.05 3.28 -2.62
CA THR A 45 7.66 3.41 -2.16
C THR A 45 7.22 2.20 -1.32
N ALA A 46 7.58 0.98 -1.75
CA ALA A 46 7.32 -0.26 -1.03
C ALA A 46 8.00 -0.27 0.34
N ARG A 47 9.26 0.17 0.41
CA ARG A 47 10.00 0.31 1.67
C ARG A 47 9.35 1.35 2.59
N MET A 48 8.89 2.48 2.05
CA MET A 48 8.13 3.46 2.84
C MET A 48 6.88 2.83 3.45
N PHE A 49 6.10 2.05 2.69
CA PHE A 49 4.93 1.35 3.23
C PHE A 49 5.31 0.30 4.27
N ALA A 50 6.37 -0.48 4.07
CA ALA A 50 6.84 -1.48 5.02
C ALA A 50 7.19 -0.86 6.38
N CYS A 51 7.86 0.30 6.39
CA CYS A 51 8.29 0.98 7.60
C CYS A 51 7.13 1.62 8.40
N LEU A 52 5.90 1.64 7.88
CA LEU A 52 4.73 2.09 8.64
C LEU A 52 4.20 1.02 9.60
N PHE A 53 4.72 -0.20 9.51
CA PHE A 53 4.26 -1.34 10.30
C PHE A 53 5.42 -1.93 11.11
N PRO A 54 5.13 -2.57 12.26
CA PRO A 54 6.13 -3.28 13.04
C PRO A 54 6.78 -4.41 12.24
N HIS A 55 8.10 -4.58 12.41
CA HIS A 55 8.87 -5.63 11.75
C HIS A 55 8.73 -7.03 12.36
N ASP A 56 7.91 -7.17 13.42
CA ASP A 56 7.64 -8.44 14.12
C ASP A 56 6.17 -8.88 13.87
N PRO A 57 5.86 -9.48 12.70
CA PRO A 57 4.50 -9.91 12.39
C PRO A 57 4.09 -11.10 13.26
N LYS A 58 2.88 -11.04 13.82
CA LYS A 58 2.34 -12.09 14.70
C LYS A 58 1.41 -13.01 13.91
N PHE A 59 1.98 -14.08 13.34
CA PHE A 59 1.28 -15.07 12.51
C PHE A 59 0.07 -15.72 13.20
N THR A 60 0.08 -15.84 14.53
CA THR A 60 -1.06 -16.34 15.32
C THR A 60 -2.33 -15.51 15.12
N GLY A 61 -2.20 -14.21 14.87
CA GLY A 61 -3.32 -13.33 14.59
C GLY A 61 -3.91 -13.48 13.18
N ARG A 62 -3.17 -14.14 12.27
CA ARG A 62 -3.51 -14.37 10.86
C ARG A 62 -3.97 -13.10 10.13
N ARG A 63 -3.37 -11.97 10.47
CA ARG A 63 -3.69 -10.66 9.88
C ARG A 63 -2.69 -10.35 8.80
N VAL A 64 -3.19 -9.85 7.68
CA VAL A 64 -2.36 -9.46 6.54
C VAL A 64 -2.81 -8.13 5.96
N VAL A 65 -1.85 -7.24 5.75
CA VAL A 65 -2.01 -6.01 4.99
C VAL A 65 -1.33 -6.21 3.65
N THR A 66 -2.03 -5.86 2.58
CA THR A 66 -1.54 -6.02 1.22
C THR A 66 -1.52 -4.66 0.52
N PHE A 67 -0.36 -4.31 -0.02
CA PHE A 67 -0.20 -3.27 -1.03
C PHE A 67 0.12 -3.97 -2.34
N HIS A 68 -0.84 -3.96 -3.27
CA HIS A 68 -0.65 -4.54 -4.59
C HIS A 68 -0.55 -3.42 -5.62
N ASN A 69 0.59 -3.30 -6.27
CA ASN A 69 0.77 -2.35 -7.36
C ASN A 69 0.28 -2.95 -8.69
N GLN A 70 -0.63 -2.26 -9.36
CA GLN A 70 -1.09 -2.62 -10.69
C GLN A 70 -1.24 -1.34 -11.52
N ARG A 71 -0.39 -1.19 -12.53
CA ARG A 71 -0.39 -0.02 -13.45
C ARG A 71 -0.31 1.33 -12.71
N ASP A 72 0.60 1.47 -11.75
CA ASP A 72 0.80 2.64 -10.88
C ASP A 72 -0.35 2.96 -9.90
N TYR A 73 -1.31 2.04 -9.77
CA TYR A 73 -2.33 2.08 -8.73
C TYR A 73 -1.98 1.07 -7.65
N VAL A 74 -1.78 1.56 -6.43
CA VAL A 74 -1.51 0.73 -5.27
C VAL A 74 -2.81 0.42 -4.56
N PHE A 75 -3.29 -0.81 -4.69
CA PHE A 75 -4.48 -1.30 -4.03
C PHE A 75 -4.13 -1.72 -2.61
N PHE A 76 -4.73 -1.04 -1.63
CA PHE A 76 -4.63 -1.39 -0.23
C PHE A 76 -5.77 -2.32 0.16
N ARG A 77 -5.44 -3.42 0.82
CA ARG A 77 -6.40 -4.29 1.48
C ARG A 77 -5.86 -4.77 2.82
N HIS A 78 -6.76 -5.00 3.78
CA HIS A 78 -6.43 -5.54 5.09
C HIS A 78 -7.40 -6.67 5.42
N HIS A 79 -6.85 -7.87 5.59
CA HIS A 79 -7.62 -9.10 5.76
C HIS A 79 -7.16 -9.89 6.99
N ARG A 80 -8.05 -10.73 7.50
CA ARG A 80 -7.71 -11.94 8.23
C ARG A 80 -7.79 -13.11 7.28
N TYR A 81 -6.80 -14.02 7.34
CA TYR A 81 -6.84 -15.25 6.58
C TYR A 81 -7.08 -16.46 7.48
N GLU A 82 -7.65 -17.52 6.90
CA GLU A 82 -7.77 -18.82 7.53
C GLU A 82 -7.53 -19.92 6.51
N PHE A 83 -6.61 -20.83 6.80
CA PHE A 83 -6.36 -21.99 5.96
C PHE A 83 -7.49 -23.00 6.13
N LYS A 84 -8.06 -23.47 5.01
CA LYS A 84 -9.00 -24.59 5.02
C LYS A 84 -8.27 -25.88 5.40
N LYS A 85 -9.01 -26.91 5.85
CA LYS A 85 -8.48 -28.18 6.40
C LYS A 85 -7.46 -28.90 5.48
N GLU A 86 -7.53 -28.65 4.17
CA GLU A 86 -6.63 -29.24 3.17
C GLU A 86 -5.42 -28.35 2.83
N GLY A 87 -5.28 -27.16 3.43
CA GLY A 87 -4.13 -26.26 3.22
C GLY A 87 -4.04 -25.60 1.84
N GLU A 88 -4.79 -26.08 0.84
CA GLU A 88 -4.70 -25.59 -0.55
C GLU A 88 -5.22 -24.16 -0.74
N LYS A 89 -6.17 -23.71 0.10
CA LYS A 89 -6.85 -22.41 -0.06
C LYS A 89 -7.04 -21.70 1.26
N ALA A 90 -6.75 -20.39 1.25
CA ALA A 90 -7.06 -19.49 2.36
C ALA A 90 -8.40 -18.80 2.12
N ALA A 91 -9.28 -18.83 3.12
CA ALA A 91 -10.44 -17.95 3.18
C ALA A 91 -10.01 -16.59 3.74
N LEU A 92 -10.55 -15.49 3.18
CA LEU A 92 -10.23 -14.13 3.59
C LEU A 92 -11.46 -13.42 4.15
N VAL A 93 -11.28 -12.72 5.26
CA VAL A 93 -12.27 -11.82 5.86
C VAL A 93 -11.67 -10.43 5.91
N GLU A 94 -12.38 -9.43 5.40
CA GLU A 94 -11.89 -8.05 5.45
C GLU A 94 -11.99 -7.46 6.85
N LEU A 95 -10.94 -6.74 7.25
CA LEU A 95 -10.83 -6.09 8.57
C LEU A 95 -10.72 -4.57 8.49
N GLY A 96 -10.29 -4.04 7.34
CA GLY A 96 -9.95 -2.62 7.19
C GLY A 96 -10.57 -1.97 5.97
N PRO A 97 -10.35 -0.65 5.80
CA PRO A 97 -10.88 0.07 4.66
C PRO A 97 -10.29 -0.45 3.36
N ARG A 98 -11.02 -0.24 2.27
CA ARG A 98 -10.50 -0.43 0.91
C ARG A 98 -10.20 0.93 0.33
N PHE A 99 -9.02 1.09 -0.24
CA PHE A 99 -8.73 2.26 -1.05
C PHE A 99 -7.65 1.93 -2.06
N THR A 100 -7.50 2.82 -3.03
CA THR A 100 -6.44 2.76 -4.02
C THR A 100 -5.64 4.05 -3.94
N LEU A 101 -4.33 3.93 -3.81
CA LEU A 101 -3.42 5.07 -3.82
C LEU A 101 -2.82 5.25 -5.21
N ARG A 102 -2.58 6.51 -5.54
CA ARG A 102 -1.82 6.88 -6.74
C ARG A 102 -0.79 7.93 -6.38
N LEU A 103 0.49 7.59 -6.52
CA LEU A 103 1.60 8.50 -6.23
C LEU A 103 1.52 9.73 -7.15
N LYS A 104 1.63 10.93 -6.56
CA LYS A 104 1.75 12.18 -7.33
C LYS A 104 3.15 12.74 -7.30
N TRP A 105 3.81 12.66 -6.16
CA TRP A 105 5.19 13.10 -6.02
C TRP A 105 5.84 12.42 -4.83
N LEU A 106 7.16 12.31 -4.91
CA LEU A 106 8.06 11.84 -3.88
C LEU A 106 9.13 12.92 -3.69
N GLN A 107 9.30 13.36 -2.46
CA GLN A 107 10.23 14.38 -2.04
C GLN A 107 11.30 13.75 -1.13
N LYS A 108 12.55 14.19 -1.30
CA LYS A 108 13.62 13.88 -0.37
C LYS A 108 13.46 14.73 0.89
N GLY A 109 13.61 14.10 2.05
CA GLY A 109 13.45 14.75 3.34
C GLY A 109 12.00 14.97 3.76
N THR A 110 11.84 15.69 4.87
CA THR A 110 10.55 15.99 5.48
C THR A 110 9.70 16.92 4.61
N PHE A 111 8.40 16.94 4.88
CA PHE A 111 7.44 17.74 4.13
C PHE A 111 7.86 19.22 4.06
N ASP A 112 8.24 19.67 2.86
CA ASP A 112 8.59 21.07 2.56
C ASP A 112 7.97 21.46 1.22
N THR A 113 6.97 22.35 1.29
CA THR A 113 6.23 22.81 0.13
C THR A 113 6.90 23.95 -0.62
N LYS A 114 7.94 24.57 -0.06
CA LYS A 114 8.60 25.75 -0.65
C LYS A 114 9.91 25.39 -1.33
N TRP A 115 10.74 24.59 -0.67
CA TRP A 115 12.11 24.31 -1.13
C TRP A 115 12.43 22.82 -1.22
N GLY A 116 11.42 21.97 -1.09
CA GLY A 116 11.57 20.52 -1.13
C GLY A 116 12.17 20.01 -2.44
N GLU A 117 13.21 19.20 -2.35
CA GLU A 117 13.80 18.51 -3.50
C GLU A 117 12.92 17.30 -3.88
N PHE A 118 12.29 17.37 -5.05
CA PHE A 118 11.46 16.27 -5.55
C PHE A 118 12.31 15.22 -6.26
N GLU A 119 12.35 14.00 -5.72
CA GLU A 119 12.96 12.85 -6.40
C GLU A 119 12.12 12.41 -7.60
N TRP A 120 10.79 12.52 -7.48
CA TRP A 120 9.88 12.15 -8.56
C TRP A 120 8.58 12.94 -8.51
N VAL A 121 8.06 13.34 -9.67
CA VAL A 121 6.76 14.02 -9.81
C VAL A 121 6.02 13.46 -11.02
N LEU A 122 4.74 13.14 -10.84
CA LEU A 122 3.86 12.70 -11.92
C LEU A 122 3.47 13.87 -12.81
N LYS A 123 4.22 14.08 -13.89
CA LYS A 123 3.89 15.05 -14.94
C LYS A 123 2.96 14.40 -15.97
N ARG A 124 1.63 14.50 -15.75
CA ARG A 124 0.61 13.80 -16.54
C ARG A 124 0.80 13.92 -18.06
N HIS A 125 0.97 15.14 -18.57
CA HIS A 125 1.06 15.39 -20.01
C HIS A 125 2.33 14.79 -20.65
N GLU A 126 3.42 14.66 -19.89
CA GLU A 126 4.69 14.12 -20.38
C GLU A 126 4.77 12.60 -20.19
N MET A 127 4.26 12.11 -19.07
CA MET A 127 4.52 10.76 -18.57
C MET A 127 3.39 9.77 -18.84
N GLU A 128 2.14 10.23 -18.95
CA GLU A 128 1.00 9.37 -19.29
C GLU A 128 0.74 9.30 -20.80
N THR A 129 1.76 9.59 -21.62
CA THR A 129 1.67 9.52 -23.09
C THR A 129 1.48 8.09 -23.61
N SER A 130 1.89 7.08 -22.84
CA SER A 130 1.73 5.67 -23.15
C SER A 130 1.03 4.90 -22.05
N ARG A 131 -0.01 4.13 -22.40
CA ARG A 131 -0.74 3.23 -21.49
C ARG A 131 0.04 1.97 -21.09
N ARG A 132 1.24 1.77 -21.65
CA ARG A 132 2.11 0.60 -21.39
C ARG A 132 3.28 0.91 -20.46
N ARG A 133 3.53 2.19 -20.16
CA ARG A 133 4.63 2.61 -19.30
C ARG A 133 4.11 2.80 -17.88
N PHE A 134 4.80 2.21 -16.91
CA PHE A 134 4.50 2.28 -15.49
C PHE A 134 5.78 2.68 -14.72
N PHE A 135 5.61 3.33 -13.58
CA PHE A 135 6.68 3.97 -12.82
C PHE A 135 6.88 3.41 -11.42
N LEU A 136 5.93 2.64 -10.88
CA LEU A 136 6.04 1.91 -9.61
C LEU A 136 6.40 0.44 -9.87
#